data_AF-A0A3D5UAS8-F1
#
_entry.id   AF-A0A3D5UAS8-F1
#
_cell.length_a   1.000
_cell.length_b   1.000
_cell.length_c   1.000
_cell.angle_alpha   90.00
_cell.angle_beta   90.00
_cell.angle_gamma   90.00
#
_symmetry.space_group_name_H-M   'P 1'
#
loop_
_entity.id
_entity.type
_entity.pdbx_description
1 polymer ?
#
loop_
_entity_poly.entity_id
_entity_poly.type
_entity_poly.pdbx_seq_one_letter_code
_entity_poly.pdbx_strand_id
1 'polypeptide(L)'
;TNDELQQLATELRDRIIKVVARTGGHIAPSLGTVEITLALLNVFDAMQDRIVWDVGHQSYAWKILTGRNERFDTLRQYGGLSGFTNIHE
;
A
#
# COMPACT_ATOMS: atom_id res chain seq x y z
N THR A 1 -4.00 -19.49 -2.03
CA THR A 1 -3.13 -20.28 -2.93
C THR A 1 -2.20 -19.34 -3.66
N ASN A 2 -1.23 -19.85 -4.44
CA ASN A 2 -0.32 -18.97 -5.19
C ASN A 2 -1.09 -18.12 -6.22
N ASP A 3 -2.10 -18.69 -6.87
CA ASP A 3 -2.91 -18.02 -7.88
C ASP A 3 -3.73 -16.87 -7.28
N GLU A 4 -4.31 -17.05 -6.09
CA GLU A 4 -5.02 -15.99 -5.36
C GLU A 4 -4.09 -14.83 -5.00
N LEU A 5 -2.83 -15.11 -4.62
CA LEU A 5 -1.84 -14.07 -4.32
C LEU A 5 -1.43 -13.30 -5.57
N GLN A 6 -1.27 -13.98 -6.72
CA GLN A 6 -0.99 -13.33 -7.99
C GLN A 6 -2.14 -12.44 -8.45
N GLN A 7 -3.38 -12.91 -8.29
CA GLN A 7 -4.56 -12.11 -8.56
C GLN A 7 -4.60 -10.87 -7.66
N LEU A 8 -4.43 -11.04 -6.33
CA LEU A 8 -4.40 -9.93 -5.39
C LEU A 8 -3.28 -8.93 -5.70
N ALA A 9 -2.10 -9.41 -6.09
CA ALA A 9 -0.99 -8.55 -6.51
C ALA A 9 -1.36 -7.70 -7.75
N THR A 10 -2.13 -8.27 -8.68
CA THR A 10 -2.61 -7.57 -9.88
C THR A 10 -3.64 -6.50 -9.48
N GLU A 11 -4.63 -6.86 -8.66
CA GLU A 11 -5.65 -5.95 -8.15
C GLU A 11 -5.05 -4.77 -7.37
N LEU A 12 -3.99 -5.02 -6.58
CA LEU A 12 -3.27 -3.97 -5.87
C LEU A 12 -2.57 -2.99 -6.83
N ARG A 13 -1.91 -3.50 -7.87
CA ARG A 13 -1.27 -2.65 -8.89
C ARG A 13 -2.31 -1.78 -9.59
N ASP A 14 -3.42 -2.37 -10.01
CA ASP A 14 -4.50 -1.65 -10.67
C ASP A 14 -5.11 -0.59 -9.76
N ARG A 15 -5.33 -0.92 -8.47
CA ARG A 15 -5.81 0.02 -7.47
C ARG A 15 -4.85 1.20 -7.30
N ILE A 16 -3.55 0.92 -7.18
CA ILE A 16 -2.50 1.95 -7.04
C ILE A 16 -2.47 2.85 -8.28
N ILE A 17 -2.41 2.27 -9.48
CA ILE A 17 -2.36 3.01 -10.75
C ILE A 17 -3.60 3.90 -10.88
N LYS A 18 -4.80 3.35 -10.64
CA LYS A 18 -6.07 4.08 -10.77
C LYS A 18 -6.16 5.28 -9.83
N VAL A 19 -5.65 5.17 -8.60
CA VAL A 19 -5.67 6.28 -7.63
C VAL A 19 -4.58 7.31 -7.95
N VAL A 20 -3.35 6.85 -8.18
CA VAL A 20 -2.20 7.74 -8.42
C VAL A 20 -2.34 8.51 -9.74
N ALA A 21 -3.01 7.94 -10.75
CA ALA A 21 -3.35 8.66 -11.98
C ALA A 21 -4.23 9.90 -11.75
N ARG A 22 -5.04 9.92 -10.66
CA ARG A 22 -5.92 11.03 -10.31
C ARG A 22 -5.32 11.98 -9.26
N THR A 23 -4.57 11.42 -8.32
CA THR A 23 -4.07 12.14 -7.13
C THR A 23 -2.58 12.52 -7.20
N GLY A 24 -1.84 11.98 -8.18
CA GLY A 24 -0.38 11.98 -8.18
C GLY A 24 0.19 11.07 -7.08
N GLY A 25 1.52 10.91 -7.02
CA GLY A 25 2.15 10.04 -6.03
C GLY A 25 3.31 9.21 -6.56
N HIS A 26 3.87 8.38 -5.68
CA HIS A 26 5.06 7.60 -5.93
C HIS A 26 4.69 6.23 -6.54
N ILE A 27 4.48 6.21 -7.85
CA ILE A 27 3.98 5.03 -8.57
C ILE A 27 5.03 3.91 -8.67
N ALA A 28 6.18 4.17 -9.30
CA ALA A 28 7.21 3.16 -9.55
C ALA A 28 7.68 2.42 -8.29
N PRO A 29 8.05 3.09 -7.19
CA PRO A 29 8.48 2.39 -5.97
C PRO A 29 7.33 1.58 -5.34
N SER A 30 6.09 2.05 -5.40
CA SER A 30 4.94 1.34 -4.83
C SER A 30 4.53 0.11 -5.62
N LEU A 31 4.69 0.11 -6.95
CA LEU A 31 4.42 -1.08 -7.78
C LEU A 31 5.51 -2.14 -7.60
N GLY A 32 6.75 -1.72 -7.31
CA GLY A 32 7.89 -2.62 -7.09
C GLY A 32 7.86 -3.36 -5.73
N THR A 33 7.02 -2.95 -4.79
CA THR A 33 6.96 -3.52 -3.43
C THR A 33 5.69 -4.32 -3.15
N VAL A 34 4.85 -4.58 -4.15
CA VAL A 34 3.58 -5.32 -3.98
C VAL A 34 3.83 -6.72 -3.42
N GLU A 35 4.72 -7.49 -4.04
CA GLU A 35 4.99 -8.88 -3.62
C GLU A 35 5.62 -8.95 -2.23
N ILE A 36 6.60 -8.08 -1.92
CA ILE A 36 7.21 -8.10 -0.59
C ILE A 36 6.23 -7.64 0.48
N THR A 37 5.30 -6.74 0.17
CA THR A 37 4.21 -6.37 1.09
C THR A 37 3.32 -7.57 1.40
N LEU A 38 2.92 -8.32 0.38
CA LEU A 38 2.12 -9.55 0.56
C LEU A 38 2.89 -10.59 1.39
N ALA A 39 4.17 -10.79 1.09
CA ALA A 39 5.02 -11.72 1.84
C ALA A 39 5.16 -11.31 3.31
N LEU A 40 5.37 -10.02 3.59
CA LEU A 40 5.45 -9.50 4.95
C LEU A 40 4.15 -9.77 5.72
N LEU A 41 2.99 -9.48 5.12
CA LEU A 41 1.68 -9.70 5.77
C LEU A 41 1.30 -11.18 5.91
N ASN A 42 1.91 -12.06 5.12
CA ASN A 42 1.72 -13.50 5.24
C ASN A 42 2.60 -14.12 6.33
N VAL A 43 3.70 -13.47 6.71
CA VAL A 43 4.68 -14.01 7.68
C VAL A 43 4.59 -13.32 9.04
N PHE A 44 4.31 -12.01 9.06
CA PHE A 44 4.25 -11.19 10.26
C PHE A 44 2.83 -10.75 10.57
N ASP A 45 2.53 -10.57 11.86
CA ASP A 45 1.27 -9.96 12.29
C ASP A 45 1.45 -8.44 12.34
N ALA A 46 0.90 -7.73 11.37
CA ALA A 46 1.01 -6.26 11.27
C ALA A 46 0.42 -5.49 12.47
N MET A 47 -0.37 -6.14 13.34
CA MET A 47 -0.90 -5.53 14.57
C MET A 47 0.05 -5.67 15.77
N GLN A 48 0.94 -6.66 15.75
CA GLN A 48 1.86 -6.96 16.86
C GLN A 48 3.31 -6.62 16.50
N ASP A 49 3.73 -6.97 15.28
CA ASP A 49 5.09 -6.80 14.79
C ASP A 49 5.31 -5.41 14.22
N ARG A 50 6.51 -4.87 14.43
CA ARG A 50 6.90 -3.55 13.91
C ARG A 50 7.58 -3.68 12.56
N ILE A 51 6.88 -3.30 11.50
CA ILE A 51 7.44 -3.18 10.14
C ILE A 51 7.66 -1.71 9.82
N VAL A 52 8.90 -1.34 9.51
CA VAL A 52 9.30 0.03 9.19
C VAL A 52 9.63 0.13 7.70
N TRP A 53 8.90 1.00 7.00
CA TRP A 53 9.19 1.38 5.62
C TRP A 53 10.04 2.66 5.62
N ASP A 54 11.31 2.54 5.24
CA ASP A 54 12.20 3.70 5.11
C ASP A 54 11.68 4.67 4.04
N VAL A 55 11.66 5.98 4.35
CA VAL A 55 10.93 7.05 3.63
C VAL A 55 9.41 6.84 3.58
N GLY A 56 8.93 5.64 3.23
CA GLY A 56 7.51 5.25 3.22
C GLY A 56 6.80 5.47 1.89
N HIS A 57 7.45 6.05 0.89
CA HIS A 57 6.86 6.34 -0.43
C HIS A 57 6.49 5.10 -1.27
N GLN A 58 7.01 3.94 -0.89
CA GLN A 58 6.78 2.61 -1.48
C GLN A 58 5.67 1.83 -0.78
N SER A 59 5.01 2.41 0.22
CA SER A 59 4.12 1.69 1.15
C SER A 59 2.64 1.69 0.75
N TYR A 60 2.30 1.95 -0.52
CA TYR A 60 0.89 2.06 -0.91
C TYR A 60 0.13 0.73 -0.82
N ALA A 61 0.74 -0.37 -1.25
CA ALA A 61 0.16 -1.70 -1.05
C ALA A 61 -0.03 -2.01 0.45
N TRP A 62 0.94 -1.62 1.28
CA TRP A 62 0.85 -1.77 2.74
C TRP A 62 -0.37 -1.03 3.28
N LYS A 63 -0.55 0.26 2.97
CA LYS A 63 -1.71 1.06 3.39
C LYS A 63 -3.03 0.38 2.98
N ILE A 64 -3.15 -0.05 1.72
CA ILE A 64 -4.36 -0.69 1.20
C ILE A 64 -4.72 -1.93 2.03
N LEU A 65 -3.76 -2.83 2.27
CA LEU A 65 -4.01 -4.11 2.92
C LEU A 65 -4.14 -4.03 4.44
N THR A 66 -3.67 -2.95 5.06
CA THR A 66 -3.73 -2.74 6.51
C THR A 66 -4.76 -1.68 6.87
N GLY A 67 -5.98 -1.86 6.34
CA GLY A 67 -7.19 -1.16 6.79
C GLY A 67 -7.50 0.19 6.13
N ARG A 68 -6.71 0.66 5.16
CA ARG A 68 -6.89 2.02 4.58
C ARG A 68 -7.39 2.03 3.13
N ASN A 69 -7.80 0.89 2.58
CA ASN A 69 -8.26 0.81 1.18
C ASN A 69 -9.44 1.75 0.85
N GLU A 70 -10.43 1.84 1.75
CA GLU A 70 -11.63 2.69 1.55
C GLU A 70 -11.27 4.18 1.44
N ARG A 71 -10.30 4.64 2.23
CA ARG A 71 -9.81 6.02 2.20
C ARG A 71 -8.73 6.26 1.14
N PHE A 72 -8.31 5.23 0.42
CA PHE A 72 -7.14 5.32 -0.47
C PHE A 72 -7.34 6.29 -1.63
N ASP A 73 -8.58 6.56 -2.07
CA ASP A 73 -8.86 7.61 -3.07
C ASP A 73 -8.52 9.04 -2.58
N THR A 74 -8.29 9.24 -1.28
CA THR A 74 -7.88 10.54 -0.69
C THR A 74 -6.37 10.73 -0.61
N LEU A 75 -5.59 9.80 -1.17
CA LEU A 75 -4.13 9.83 -1.12
C LEU A 75 -3.55 11.18 -1.56
N ARG A 76 -2.66 11.74 -0.73
CA ARG A 76 -2.00 13.04 -0.93
C ARG A 76 -2.94 14.24 -1.10
N GLN A 77 -4.22 14.09 -0.76
CA GLN A 77 -5.18 15.19 -0.77
C GLN A 77 -5.24 15.82 0.62
N TYR A 78 -5.68 17.09 0.67
CA TYR A 78 -5.89 17.79 1.95
C TYR A 78 -6.91 17.03 2.81
N GLY A 79 -6.54 16.75 4.08
CA GLY A 79 -7.35 15.94 5.00
C GLY A 79 -7.41 14.44 4.68
N GLY A 80 -6.71 13.99 3.64
CA GLY A 80 -6.66 12.61 3.19
C GLY A 80 -5.46 11.83 3.74
N LEU A 81 -5.21 10.66 3.15
CA LEU A 81 -4.05 9.83 3.52
C LEU A 81 -2.74 10.48 3.09
N SER A 82 -1.70 10.32 3.92
CA SER A 82 -0.35 10.72 3.61
C SER A 82 0.23 9.89 2.46
N GLY A 83 1.10 10.52 1.65
CA GLY A 83 1.92 9.84 0.64
C GLY A 83 3.07 9.00 1.21
N PHE A 84 3.25 9.01 2.53
CA PHE A 84 4.23 8.25 3.29
C PHE A 84 3.56 7.53 4.46
N THR A 85 4.29 6.66 5.16
CA THR A 85 3.80 6.07 6.42
C THR A 85 3.63 7.17 7.49
N ASN A 86 2.54 7.08 8.26
CA ASN A 86 2.25 8.00 9.37
C ASN A 86 1.68 7.18 10.52
N ILE A 87 2.21 7.39 11.73
CA ILE A 87 1.80 6.65 12.95
C ILE A 87 0.41 7.07 13.46
N HIS A 88 -0.14 8.18 12.98
CA HIS A 88 -1.45 8.71 13.35
C HIS A 88 -2.54 8.43 12.30
N GLU A 89 -2.20 7.69 11.24
CA GLU A 89 -3.09 7.38 10.10
C GLU A 89 -3.68 5.97 10.18
#